data_AF-A0A1M7P9P7-F1
#
_entry.id   AF-A0A1M7P9P7-F1
#
_cell.length_a   1.000
_cell.length_b   1.000
_cell.length_c   1.000
_cell.angle_alpha   90.00
_cell.angle_beta   90.00
_cell.angle_gamma   90.00
#
_symmetry.space_group_name_H-M   'P 1'
#
loop_
_entity.id
_entity.type
_entity.pdbx_description
1 polymer ?
#
loop_
_entity_poly.entity_id
_entity_poly.type
_entity_poly.pdbx_seq_one_letter_code
_entity_poly.pdbx_strand_id
1 'polypeptide(L)' 'MTTYQKYLDFGVKYGIPLTIIMGTLAMKKAKGLGNLAVFALVTPGMLGYLYSLKKAKETLKTHPENPR' A
#
# COMPACT_ATOMS: atom_id res chain seq x y z
N MET A 1 -22.21 -4.40 0.37
CA MET A 1 -20.82 -3.90 0.55
C MET A 1 -20.68 -3.46 2.00
N THR A 2 -19.87 -4.16 2.79
CA THR A 2 -19.68 -3.84 4.22
C THR A 2 -18.82 -2.58 4.38
N THR A 3 -18.92 -1.89 5.51
CA THR A 3 -18.12 -0.67 5.79
C THR A 3 -16.62 -0.96 5.68
N TYR A 4 -16.19 -2.15 6.08
CA TYR A 4 -14.83 -2.64 5.92
C TYR A 4 -14.38 -2.73 4.46
N GLN A 5 -15.21 -3.30 3.57
CA GLN A 5 -14.93 -3.33 2.12
C GLN A 5 -14.77 -1.92 1.53
N LYS A 6 -15.57 -0.95 1.96
CA LYS A 6 -15.44 0.46 1.51
C LYS A 6 -14.11 1.09 1.93
N TYR A 7 -13.67 0.86 3.17
CA TYR A 7 -12.38 1.36 3.65
C TYR A 7 -11.20 0.67 2.95
N LEU A 8 -11.30 -0.63 2.67
CA LEU A 8 -10.31 -1.37 1.90
C LEU A 8 -10.19 -0.82 0.47
N ASP A 9 -11.32 -0.66 -0.24
CA ASP A 9 -11.32 -0.09 -1.58
C ASP A 9 -10.79 1.36 -1.60
N PHE A 10 -11.12 2.15 -0.58
CA PHE A 10 -10.57 3.49 -0.43
C PHE A 10 -9.05 3.46 -0.21
N GLY A 11 -8.56 2.61 0.69
CA GLY A 11 -7.14 2.44 0.97
C GLY A 11 -6.35 1.96 -0.26
N VAL A 12 -6.92 1.07 -1.06
CA VAL A 12 -6.32 0.63 -2.33
C VAL A 12 -6.30 1.78 -3.34
N LYS A 13 -7.44 2.43 -3.56
CA LYS A 13 -7.63 3.44 -4.60
C LYS A 13 -6.83 4.71 -4.36
N TYR A 14 -6.75 5.16 -3.10
CA TYR A 14 -6.09 6.42 -2.74
C TYR A 14 -4.74 6.21 -2.04
N GLY A 15 -4.58 5.14 -1.26
CA GLY A 15 -3.34 4.89 -0.52
C GLY A 15 -2.15 4.56 -1.41
N ILE A 16 -2.34 3.80 -2.51
CA ILE A 16 -1.26 3.50 -3.47
C ILE A 16 -0.74 4.80 -4.13
N PRO A 17 -1.57 5.65 -4.76
CA PRO A 17 -1.11 6.91 -5.32
C PRO A 17 -0.44 7.82 -4.29
N LEU A 18 -1.00 7.92 -3.08
CA LEU A 18 -0.45 8.77 -2.02
C LEU A 18 0.96 8.33 -1.61
N THR A 19 1.16 7.01 -1.48
CA THR A 19 2.45 6.41 -1.12
C THR A 19 3.49 6.65 -2.22
N ILE A 20 3.09 6.55 -3.49
CA ILE A 20 3.97 6.84 -4.63
C ILE A 20 4.37 8.31 -4.65
N ILE A 21 3.41 9.23 -4.43
CA ILE A 21 3.67 10.68 -4.37
C ILE A 21 4.62 11.01 -3.21
N MET A 22 4.37 10.47 -2.01
CA MET A 22 5.24 10.64 -0.85
C MET A 22 6.63 10.05 -1.08
N GLY A 23 6.72 8.86 -1.67
CA GLY A 23 7.98 8.22 -2.02
C GLY A 23 8.78 9.03 -3.03
N THR A 24 8.13 9.56 -4.08
CA THR A 24 8.78 10.44 -5.06
C THR A 24 9.19 11.79 -4.47
N LEU A 25 8.41 12.38 -3.57
CA LEU A 25 8.81 13.57 -2.81
C LEU A 25 10.03 13.31 -1.90
N ALA A 26 10.05 12.17 -1.21
CA ALA A 26 11.19 11.75 -0.38
C ALA A 26 12.45 11.55 -1.22
N MET A 27 12.33 10.89 -2.38
CA MET A 27 13.42 10.71 -3.35
C MET A 27 13.87 12.02 -4.03
N LYS A 28 12.97 13.01 -4.16
CA LYS A 28 13.34 14.33 -4.69
C LYS A 28 14.18 15.12 -3.68
N LYS A 29 13.91 14.94 -2.39
CA LYS A 29 14.61 15.63 -1.30
C LYS A 29 15.94 14.97 -0.94
N ALA A 30 16.04 13.65 -1.08
CA ALA A 30 17.27 12.89 -0.93
C ALA A 30 18.13 12.95 -2.22
N LYS A 31 19.47 12.92 -2.08
CA LYS A 31 20.42 12.85 -3.20
C LYS A 31 21.40 11.71 -2.96
N GLY A 32 21.86 11.05 -4.04
CA GLY A 32 22.86 9.98 -3.97
C GLY A 32 22.41 8.80 -3.11
N LEU A 33 23.19 8.46 -2.07
CA LEU A 33 22.93 7.34 -1.16
C LEU A 33 21.55 7.42 -0.46
N GLY A 34 21.04 8.64 -0.23
CA GLY A 34 19.73 8.84 0.38
C GLY A 34 18.58 8.30 -0.48
N ASN A 35 18.71 8.34 -1.82
CA ASN A 35 17.71 7.75 -2.71
C ASN A 35 17.73 6.23 -2.65
N LEU A 36 18.93 5.64 -2.52
CA LEU A 36 19.07 4.20 -2.37
C LEU A 36 18.44 3.73 -1.05
N ALA A 37 18.62 4.47 0.05
CA ALA A 37 18.03 4.15 1.34
C ALA A 37 16.50 4.31 1.34
N VAL A 38 15.97 5.40 0.76
CA VAL A 38 14.52 5.58 0.59
C VAL A 38 13.94 4.48 -0.28
N PHE A 39 14.60 4.12 -1.38
CA PHE A 39 14.16 3.03 -2.25
C PHE A 39 14.19 1.68 -1.52
N ALA A 40 15.27 1.39 -0.79
CA ALA A 40 15.43 0.15 -0.04
C ALA A 40 14.41 -0.01 1.10
N LEU A 41 13.86 1.08 1.64
CA LEU A 41 12.82 1.04 2.67
C LEU A 41 11.40 1.06 2.09
N VAL A 42 11.14 1.97 1.15
CA VAL A 42 9.81 2.17 0.58
C VAL A 42 9.40 0.98 -0.30
N THR A 43 10.34 0.39 -1.05
CA THR A 43 10.04 -0.73 -1.95
C THR A 43 9.53 -1.97 -1.23
N PRO A 44 10.23 -2.54 -0.22
CA PRO A 44 9.71 -3.68 0.52
C PRO A 44 8.45 -3.33 1.32
N GLY A 45 8.33 -2.10 1.84
CA GLY A 45 7.10 -1.63 2.49
C GLY A 45 5.91 -1.63 1.53
N MET A 46 6.09 -1.14 0.30
CA MET A 46 5.06 -1.11 -0.72
C MET A 46 4.72 -2.52 -1.22
N LEU A 47 5.70 -3.41 -1.37
CA LEU A 47 5.46 -4.82 -1.68
C LEU A 47 4.67 -5.53 -0.59
N GLY A 48 4.98 -5.29 0.69
CA GLY A 48 4.24 -5.83 1.83
C GLY A 48 2.80 -5.30 1.89
N TYR A 49 2.61 -4.03 1.59
CA TYR A 49 1.27 -3.42 1.46
C TYR A 49 0.47 -4.05 0.32
N LEU A 50 1.05 -4.17 -0.87
CA LEU A 50 0.40 -4.81 -2.03
C LEU A 50 0.08 -6.28 -1.77
N TYR A 51 0.98 -7.01 -1.10
CA TYR A 51 0.74 -8.39 -0.69
C TYR A 51 -0.42 -8.50 0.32
N SER A 52 -0.46 -7.63 1.32
CA SER A 52 -1.55 -7.58 2.31
C SER A 52 -2.88 -7.27 1.65
N LEU A 53 -2.91 -6.34 0.69
CA LEU A 53 -4.10 -6.02 -0.10
C LEU A 53 -4.55 -7.19 -0.97
N LYS A 54 -3.61 -7.88 -1.62
CA LYS A 54 -3.91 -9.08 -2.41
C LYS A 54 -4.56 -10.15 -1.53
N LYS A 55 -3.97 -10.43 -0.36
CA LYS A 55 -4.48 -11.39 0.61
C LYS A 55 -5.86 -10.98 1.14
N ALA A 56 -6.04 -9.72 1.53
CA ALA A 56 -7.32 -9.19 1.99
C ALA A 56 -8.41 -9.32 0.91
N LYS A 57 -8.07 -9.05 -0.35
CA LYS A 57 -8.97 -9.21 -1.49
C LYS A 57 -9.32 -10.68 -1.74
N GLU A 58 -8.36 -11.60 -1.61
CA GLU A 58 -8.61 -13.05 -1.69
C GLU A 58 -9.50 -13.53 -0.54
N THR A 59 -9.25 -13.10 0.70
CA THR A 59 -10.06 -13.41 1.88
C THR A 59 -11.50 -12.91 1.74
N LEU A 60 -11.71 -11.70 1.23
CA LEU A 60 -13.05 -11.17 0.97
C LEU A 60 -13.79 -11.92 -0.16
N LYS A 61 -13.04 -12.56 -1.06
CA LYS A 61 -13.61 -13.35 -2.17
C LYS A 61 -14.02 -14.76 -1.71
N THR A 62 -13.33 -15.33 -0.72
CA THR A 62 -13.62 -16.65 -0.14
C THR A 62 -14.52 -16.60 1.11
N HIS A 63 -14.49 -15.51 1.88
CA HIS A 63 -15.27 -15.33 3.11
C HIS A 63 -15.81 -13.89 3.22
N PRO A 64 -16.93 -13.57 2.55
CA PRO A 64 -17.48 -12.21 2.52
C PRO A 64 -18.00 -11.72 3.89
N GLU A 65 -18.23 -12.62 4.84
CA GLU A 65 -18.69 -12.32 6.21
C GLU A 65 -17.58 -12.15 7.26
N ASN A 66 -16.30 -12.37 6.94
CA ASN A 66 -15.22 -12.32 7.93
C ASN A 66 -14.49 -10.95 7.90
N PRO A 67 -14.62 -10.09 8.94
CA PRO A 67 -13.99 -8.78 8.99
C PRO A 67 -12.55 -8.81 9.55
N ARG A 68 -11.93 -9.99 9.69
CA ARG A 68 -10.60 -10.17 10.28
C ARG A 68 -9.48 -10.16 9.24
#